data_AF-A0A1Q3Z375-F1
#
_entry.id   AF-A0A1Q3Z375-F1
#
_cell.length_a   1.000
_cell.length_b   1.000
_cell.length_c   1.000
_cell.angle_alpha   90.00
_cell.angle_beta   90.00
_cell.angle_gamma   90.00
#
_symmetry.space_group_name_H-M   'P 1'
#
loop_
_entity.id
_entity.type
_entity.pdbx_description
1 polymer ?
#
loop_
_entity_poly.entity_id
_entity_poly.type
_entity_poly.pdbx_seq_one_letter_code
_entity_poly.pdbx_strand_id
1 'polypeptide(L)' 'MLVIGHDGRPILAVEFQGSGHYQSDAPARDAVKKEALRKAGVNYLEVFDSDEPEMIRNKVRSALIRKLAA' A
#
# COMPACT_ATOMS: atom_id res chain seq x y z
N MET A 1 6.69 -3.96 -0.30
CA MET A 1 7.47 -3.32 -1.38
C MET A 1 7.24 -1.81 -1.34
N LEU A 2 8.23 -0.99 -1.72
CA LEU A 2 8.07 0.46 -1.85
C LEU A 2 8.25 0.90 -3.31
N VAL A 3 7.43 1.83 -3.76
CA VAL A 3 7.67 2.62 -4.98
C VAL A 3 8.30 3.93 -4.56
N ILE A 4 9.44 4.24 -5.16
CA ILE A 4 10.23 5.42 -4.86
C ILE A 4 10.02 6.46 -5.96
N GLY A 5 9.75 7.69 -5.56
CA GLY A 5 9.61 8.83 -6.46
C GLY A 5 10.96 9.30 -7.02
N HIS A 6 10.91 10.23 -7.97
CA HIS A 6 12.11 10.79 -8.60
C HIS A 6 13.01 11.57 -7.62
N ASP A 7 12.46 12.02 -6.48
CA ASP A 7 13.17 12.71 -5.41
C ASP A 7 13.81 11.74 -4.39
N GLY A 8 13.75 10.43 -4.66
CA GLY A 8 14.27 9.40 -3.77
C GLY A 8 13.40 9.09 -2.57
N ARG A 9 12.20 9.70 -2.45
CA ARG A 9 11.29 9.46 -1.33
C ARG A 9 10.23 8.40 -1.67
N PRO A 10 9.80 7.57 -0.71
CA PRO A 10 8.69 6.66 -0.93
C PRO A 10 7.40 7.41 -1.27
N ILE A 11 6.67 6.93 -2.28
CA ILE A 11 5.38 7.51 -2.69
C ILE A 11 4.23 6.53 -2.56
N LEU A 12 4.52 5.22 -2.58
CA LEU A 12 3.53 4.15 -2.42
C LEU A 12 4.19 2.96 -1.72
N ALA A 13 3.54 2.43 -0.70
CA ALA A 13 3.82 1.13 -0.10
C ALA A 13 2.83 0.11 -0.64
N VAL A 14 3.34 -0.99 -1.18
CA VAL A 14 2.55 -2.12 -1.67
C VAL A 14 2.78 -3.31 -0.74
N GLU A 15 1.70 -3.83 -0.18
CA GLU A 15 1.73 -5.01 0.68
C GLU A 15 0.90 -6.13 0.06
N PHE A 16 1.51 -7.30 -0.05
CA PHE A 16 0.82 -8.50 -0.49
C PHE A 16 0.23 -9.21 0.73
N GLN A 17 -1.08 -9.38 0.74
CA GLN A 17 -1.85 -10.04 1.79
C GLN A 17 -2.16 -11.47 1.32
N GLY A 18 -1.32 -12.42 1.74
CA GLY A 18 -1.56 -13.85 1.53
C GLY A 18 -2.42 -14.46 2.63
N SER A 19 -2.82 -15.72 2.44
CA SER A 19 -3.64 -16.49 3.40
C SER A 19 -2.89 -16.96 4.67
N GLY A 20 -1.62 -16.61 4.83
CA GLY A 20 -0.76 -17.04 5.93
C GLY A 20 -1.11 -16.36 7.26
N HIS A 21 -1.82 -17.09 8.12
CA HIS A 21 -2.00 -16.93 9.56
C HIS A 21 -1.88 -15.49 10.11
N TYR A 22 -3.04 -14.84 10.25
CA TYR A 22 -3.24 -13.74 11.19
C TYR A 22 -2.82 -14.19 12.59
N GLN A 23 -1.60 -13.83 13.00
CA GLN A 23 -1.18 -13.93 14.40
C GLN A 23 -1.93 -12.88 15.22
N SER A 24 -2.21 -13.20 16.48
CA SER A 24 -3.14 -12.54 17.41
C SER A 24 -3.17 -10.99 17.42
N ASP A 25 -2.06 -10.32 17.09
CA ASP A 25 -1.93 -8.85 17.12
C ASP A 25 -1.86 -8.18 15.73
N ALA A 26 -2.18 -8.93 14.67
CA ALA A 26 -2.14 -8.43 13.29
C ALA A 26 -3.01 -7.17 13.05
N PRO A 27 -4.24 -7.04 13.60
CA PRO A 27 -5.05 -5.84 13.40
C PRO A 27 -4.42 -4.56 13.98
N ALA A 28 -3.85 -4.63 15.19
CA ALA A 28 -3.24 -3.46 15.83
C ALA A 28 -1.98 -3.01 15.08
N ARG A 29 -1.14 -3.96 14.67
CA ARG A 29 0.05 -3.68 13.86
C ARG A 29 -0.31 -3.06 12.52
N ASP A 30 -1.34 -3.55 11.85
CA ASP A 30 -1.78 -3.00 10.57
C ASP A 30 -2.35 -1.58 10.72
N ALA A 31 -3.06 -1.30 11.80
CA ALA A 31 -3.52 0.06 12.11
C ALA A 31 -2.35 1.03 12.30
N VAL A 32 -1.34 0.65 13.08
CA VAL A 32 -0.13 1.47 13.29
C VAL A 32 0.61 1.70 11.97
N LYS A 33 0.77 0.65 11.15
CA LYS A 33 1.42 0.73 9.83
C LYS A 33 0.68 1.68 8.89
N LYS A 34 -0.64 1.53 8.77
CA LYS A 34 -1.50 2.38 7.91
C LYS A 34 -1.42 3.84 8.34
N GLU A 35 -1.45 4.11 9.65
CA GLU A 35 -1.36 5.47 10.17
C GLU A 35 0.03 6.09 10.00
N ALA A 36 1.11 5.32 10.17
CA ALA A 36 2.47 5.79 9.93
C ALA A 36 2.67 6.22 8.47
N LEU A 37 2.20 5.41 7.51
CA LEU A 37 2.25 5.74 6.08
C LEU A 37 1.42 6.97 5.74
N ARG A 38 0.21 7.09 6.31
CA ARG A 38 -0.65 8.27 6.16
C ARG A 38 0.04 9.54 6.63
N LYS A 39 0.65 9.53 7.81
CA LYS A 39 1.41 10.67 8.36
C LYS A 39 2.64 11.02 7.51
N ALA A 40 3.26 10.02 6.88
CA ALA A 40 4.40 10.21 5.99
C ALA A 40 4.00 10.68 4.58
N GLY A 41 2.71 10.80 4.25
CA GLY A 41 2.24 11.15 2.91
C GLY A 41 2.57 10.06 1.87
N VAL A 42 2.70 8.81 2.32
CA VAL A 42 2.96 7.64 1.48
C VAL A 42 1.65 6.89 1.30
N ASN A 43 1.23 6.70 0.06
CA ASN A 43 0.02 5.92 -0.23
C ASN A 43 0.25 4.46 0.16
N TYR A 44 -0.83 3.75 0.50
CA TYR A 44 -0.77 2.34 0.88
C TYR A 44 -1.72 1.54 0.00
N LEU A 45 -1.22 0.41 -0.52
CA LEU A 45 -1.96 -0.47 -1.42
C LEU A 45 -1.81 -1.93 -1.00
N GLU A 46 -2.95 -2.60 -0.81
CA GLU A 46 -3.03 -4.03 -0.56
C GLU A 46 -3.29 -4.79 -1.87
N VAL A 47 -2.52 -5.85 -2.09
CA VAL A 47 -2.67 -6.80 -3.17
C VAL A 47 -3.00 -8.16 -2.56
N PHE A 48 -4.06 -8.80 -3.04
CA PHE A 48 -4.51 -10.10 -2.55
C PHE A 48 -4.23 -11.20 -3.58
N ASP A 49 -4.14 -12.45 -3.12
CA ASP A 49 -4.02 -13.63 -3.99
C ASP A 49 -5.10 -13.69 -5.08
N SER A 50 -6.29 -13.15 -4.81
CA SER A 50 -7.42 -13.11 -5.74
C SER A 50 -7.41 -11.94 -6.72
N ASP A 51 -6.43 -11.04 -6.64
CA ASP A 51 -6.37 -9.88 -7.54
C ASP A 51 -5.77 -10.28 -8.89
N GLU A 52 -6.55 -10.08 -9.96
CA GLU A 52 -6.05 -10.25 -11.32
C GLU A 52 -5.04 -9.16 -11.70
N PRO A 53 -4.07 -9.43 -12.61
CA PRO A 53 -3.04 -8.46 -12.99
C PRO A 53 -3.58 -7.09 -13.45
N GLU A 54 -4.76 -7.05 -14.09
CA GLU A 54 -5.40 -5.80 -14.49
C GLU A 54 -5.93 -5.00 -13.29
N MET A 55 -6.52 -5.68 -12.30
CA MET A 55 -6.98 -5.04 -11.07
C MET A 55 -5.80 -4.42 -10.33
N ILE A 56 -4.66 -5.13 -10.24
CA ILE A 56 -3.43 -4.61 -9.63
C ILE A 56 -2.96 -3.35 -10.36
N ARG A 57 -2.91 -3.37 -11.70
CA ARG A 57 -2.53 -2.18 -12.49
C ARG A 57 -3.45 -0.99 -12.22
N ASN A 58 -4.76 -1.21 -12.17
CA ASN A 58 -5.73 -0.15 -11.92
C ASN A 58 -5.59 0.42 -10.50
N LYS A 59 -5.44 -0.45 -9.50
CA LYS A 59 -5.18 -0.06 -8.11
C LYS A 59 -3.91 0.81 -7.99
N VAL A 60 -2.81 0.41 -8.63
CA VAL A 60 -1.56 1.20 -8.65
C VAL A 60 -1.76 2.56 -9.32
N ARG A 61 -2.40 2.61 -10.50
CA ARG A 61 -2.70 3.88 -11.18
C ARG A 61 -3.52 4.83 -10.31
N SER A 62 -4.60 4.33 -9.71
CA SER A 62 -5.45 5.13 -8.84
C SER A 62 -4.73 5.62 -7.59
N ALA A 63 -3.80 4.83 -7.04
CA ALA A 63 -3.00 5.24 -5.89
C ALA A 63 -1.99 6.34 -6.25
N LEU A 64 -1.41 6.33 -7.45
CA LEU A 64 -0.44 7.36 -7.86
C LEU A 64 -1.11 8.68 -8.26
N ILE A 65 -2.28 8.64 -8.92
CA ILE A 65 -3.00 9.86 -9.35
C ILE A 65 -3.45 10.72 -8.16
N ARG A 66 -3.88 10.12 -7.05
CA ARG A 66 -4.35 10.85 -5.86
C ARG A 66 -3.30 11.78 -5.23
N LYS A 67 -2.01 11.56 -5.48
CA LYS A 67 -0.92 12.41 -4.97
C LYS A 67 -0.65 13.64 -5.85
N LEU A 68 -1.08 13.64 -7.11
CA LEU A 68 -0.90 14.79 -8.02
C LEU A 68 -2.00 15.85 -7.86
N ALA A 69 -3.10 15.51 -7.16
CA ALA A 69 -4.25 16.38 -6.98
C ALA A 69 -4.35 17.01 -5.57
N ALA A 70 -3.36 16.76 -4.69
CA ALA A 70 -3.26 17.27 -3.33
C ALA A 70 -1.96 18.04 -3.17
#